data_AF-A0A2T5TW33-F1
#
_entry.id   AF-A0A2T5TW33-F1
#
_cell.length_a   1.000
_cell.length_b   1.000
_cell.length_c   1.000
_cell.angle_alpha   90.00
_cell.angle_beta   90.00
_cell.angle_gamma   90.00
#
_symmetry.space_group_name_H-M   'P 1'
#
loop_
_entity.id
_entity.type
_entity.pdbx_description
1 polymer ?
#
loop_
_entity_poly.entity_id
_entity_poly.type
_entity_poly.pdbx_seq_one_letter_code
_entity_poly.pdbx_strand_id
1 'polypeptide(L)' 'MSFARDEALWDRIIAVDLKGVYLLSRALLPALQASGNGAIVNMASIASVVGRGGGLAYTAAKAGALTHRLAG' A
#
# COMPACT_ATOMS: atom_id res chain seq x y z
N MET A 1 22.98 0.57 15.88
CA MET A 1 21.96 0.59 14.82
C MET A 1 21.14 -0.70 14.94
N SER A 2 19.96 -0.63 15.57
CA SER A 2 19.12 -1.81 15.79
C SER A 2 18.35 -2.13 14.51
N PHE A 3 18.73 -3.20 13.82
CA PHE A 3 17.99 -3.76 12.68
C PHE A 3 16.89 -4.75 13.15
N ALA A 4 16.42 -4.59 14.39
CA ALA A 4 15.26 -5.30 14.95
C ALA A 4 14.09 -4.28 15.05
N ARG A 5 13.06 -4.39 14.20
CA ARG A 5 12.03 -5.45 14.24
C ARG A 5 11.11 -5.30 15.47
N ASP A 6 10.53 -4.12 15.66
CA ASP A 6 9.38 -4.01 16.57
C ASP A 6 8.13 -4.40 15.77
N GLU A 7 7.43 -5.44 16.24
CA GLU A 7 6.16 -5.91 15.70
C GLU A 7 5.14 -4.76 15.65
N ALA A 8 5.15 -3.87 16.64
CA ALA A 8 4.26 -2.71 16.67
C ALA A 8 4.55 -1.71 15.52
N LEU A 9 5.83 -1.52 15.16
CA LEU A 9 6.21 -0.67 14.04
C LEU A 9 5.84 -1.32 12.71
N TRP A 10 6.05 -2.64 12.58
CA TRP A 10 5.62 -3.41 11.41
C TRP A 10 4.11 -3.26 11.22
N ASP A 11 3.32 -3.55 12.25
CA ASP A 11 1.87 -3.50 12.21
C ASP A 11 1.37 -2.10 11.89
N ARG A 12 1.97 -1.06 12.47
CA ARG A 12 1.63 0.32 12.16
C ARG A 12 1.86 0.64 10.68
N ILE A 13 3.00 0.26 10.13
CA ILE A 13 3.33 0.52 8.73
C ILE A 13 2.38 -0.26 7.81
N ILE A 14 2.15 -1.55 8.05
CA ILE A 14 1.22 -2.35 7.26
C ILE A 14 -0.22 -1.83 7.36
N ALA A 15 -0.66 -1.42 8.56
CA ALA A 15 -1.99 -0.90 8.80
C ALA A 15 -2.26 0.38 7.98
N VAL A 16 -1.30 1.30 7.92
CA VAL A 16 -1.46 2.57 7.21
C VAL A 16 -1.17 2.42 5.71
N ASP A 17 0.02 1.92 5.36
CA ASP A 17 0.53 2.00 3.99
C ASP A 17 -0.04 0.94 3.05
N LEU A 18 -0.61 -0.14 3.59
CA LEU A 18 -1.21 -1.21 2.80
C LEU A 18 -2.69 -1.40 3.10
N LYS A 19 -3.04 -1.70 4.36
CA LYS A 19 -4.42 -2.00 4.75
C LYS A 19 -5.33 -0.78 4.57
N GLY A 20 -4.88 0.41 4.94
CA GLY A 20 -5.63 1.66 4.76
C GLY A 20 -6.02 1.90 3.29
N VAL A 21 -5.06 1.73 2.38
CA VAL A 21 -5.27 1.86 0.94
C VAL A 21 -6.29 0.85 0.42
N TYR A 22 -6.18 -0.43 0.82
CA TYR A 22 -7.15 -1.47 0.44
C TYR A 22 -8.56 -1.13 0.94
N LEU A 23 -8.70 -0.71 2.20
CA LEU A 23 -9.99 -0.41 2.80
C LEU A 23 -10.67 0.79 2.13
N LEU A 24 -9.91 1.86 1.86
CA LEU A 24 -10.41 3.03 1.14
C LEU A 24 -10.85 2.66 -0.27
N SER A 25 -10.02 1.90 -0.97
CA SER A 25 -10.31 1.43 -2.33
C SER A 25 -11.60 0.62 -2.38
N ARG A 26 -11.77 -0.30 -1.43
CA ARG A 26 -12.99 -1.11 -1.30
C ARG A 26 -14.23 -0.25 -1.01
N ALA A 27 -14.09 0.77 -0.17
CA ALA A 27 -15.19 1.68 0.16
C ALA A 27 -15.61 2.56 -1.03
N LEU A 28 -14.65 2.98 -1.87
CA LEU A 28 -14.90 3.84 -3.03
C LEU A 28 -15.33 3.07 -4.28
N LEU A 29 -15.09 1.76 -4.34
CA LEU A 29 -15.37 0.92 -5.51
C LEU A 29 -16.80 1.10 -6.09
N PRO A 30 -17.89 1.11 -5.29
CA PRO A 30 -19.23 1.30 -5.84
C PRO A 30 -19.41 2.67 -6.52
N ALA A 31 -18.82 3.73 -5.95
CA ALA A 31 -18.92 5.08 -6.50
C ALA A 31 -18.11 5.22 -7.79
N LEU A 32 -16.94 4.58 -7.87
CA LEU A 32 -16.10 4.56 -9.07
C LEU A 32 -16.74 3.76 -10.21
N GLN A 33 -17.44 2.67 -9.88
CA GLN A 33 -18.24 1.91 -10.85
C GLN A 33 -19.42 2.75 -11.36
N ALA A 34 -20.13 3.44 -10.46
CA ALA A 34 -21.23 4.31 -10.84
C ALA A 34 -20.80 5.51 -11.70
N SER A 35 -19.57 6.02 -11.52
CA SER A 35 -19.05 7.12 -12.32
C SER A 35 -18.62 6.72 -13.74
N GLY A 36 -18.51 5.42 -14.04
CA GLY A 36 -18.17 4.88 -15.37
C GLY A 36 -16.73 5.11 -15.85
N ASN A 37 -16.00 6.04 -15.23
CA ASN A 37 -14.59 6.35 -15.55
C ASN A 37 -13.79 6.77 -14.30
N GLY A 38 -14.14 6.23 -13.13
CA GLY A 38 -13.42 6.51 -11.88
C GLY A 38 -12.09 5.77 -11.80
N ALA A 39 -11.05 6.43 -11.29
CA ALA A 39 -9.73 5.82 -11.09
C ALA A 39 -9.21 6.03 -9.67
N ILE A 40 -8.46 5.05 -9.15
CA ILE A 40 -7.68 5.15 -7.91
C ILE A 40 -6.20 5.10 -8.28
N VAL A 41 -5.45 6.10 -7.80
CA VAL A 41 -3.99 6.15 -7.95
C VAL A 41 -3.34 5.92 -6.59
N ASN A 42 -2.63 4.80 -6.45
CA ASN A 42 -1.88 4.47 -5.23
C ASN A 42 -0.43 4.90 -5.35
N MET A 43 0.13 5.44 -4.26
CA MET A 43 1.55 5.82 -4.20
C MET A 43 2.41 4.63 -3.76
N ALA A 44 3.10 4.03 -4.74
CA ALA A 44 4.18 3.06 -4.52
C ALA A 44 5.53 3.77 -4.25
N SER A 45 6.61 3.00 -4.20
CA SER A 45 7.96 3.53 -4.03
C SER A 45 8.97 2.75 -4.87
N ILE A 46 10.08 3.39 -5.27
CA ILE A 46 11.22 2.68 -5.88
C ILE A 46 11.77 1.60 -4.94
N ALA A 47 11.61 1.78 -3.62
CA ALA A 47 11.97 0.79 -2.61
C ALA A 47 11.28 -0.56 -2.83
N SER A 48 10.07 -0.57 -3.43
CA SER A 48 9.35 -1.79 -3.80
C SER A 48 10.07 -2.63 -4.85
N VAL A 49 10.86 -1.99 -5.72
CA VAL A 49 11.55 -2.63 -6.84
C VAL A 49 12.99 -2.97 -6.46
N VAL A 50 13.69 -2.06 -5.80
CA VAL A 50 15.12 -2.22 -5.48
C VAL A 50 15.37 -2.88 -4.12
N GLY A 51 14.31 -3.08 -3.31
CA GLY A 51 14.39 -3.74 -2.01
C GLY A 51 15.20 -2.98 -0.94
N ARG A 52 15.48 -1.69 -1.16
CA ARG A 52 16.32 -0.85 -0.28
C ARG A 52 15.70 0.54 -0.09
N GLY A 53 15.96 1.16 1.07
CA GLY A 53 15.69 2.59 1.29
C GLY A 53 14.64 2.94 2.36
N GLY A 54 13.78 2.02 2.82
CA GLY A 54 12.72 2.35 3.80
C GLY A 54 12.49 1.35 4.94
N GLY A 55 13.26 0.27 5.01
CA GLY A 55 13.05 -0.82 5.97
C GLY A 55 12.04 -1.87 5.49
N LEU A 56 12.10 -3.07 6.07
CA LEU A 56 11.38 -4.25 5.57
C LEU A 56 9.86 -4.06 5.49
N ALA A 57 9.25 -3.50 6.54
CA ALA A 57 7.80 -3.26 6.61
C ALA A 57 7.33 -2.27 5.52
N TYR A 58 8.08 -1.18 5.33
CA TYR A 58 7.75 -0.17 4.33
C TYR A 58 7.91 -0.71 2.91
N THR A 59 9.02 -1.40 2.63
CA THR A 59 9.24 -2.06 1.34
C THR A 59 8.11 -3.06 1.05
N ALA A 60 7.71 -3.88 2.03
CA ALA A 60 6.61 -4.83 1.87
C ALA A 60 5.27 -4.13 1.60
N ALA A 61 4.94 -3.09 2.37
CA ALA A 61 3.71 -2.32 2.19
C ALA A 61 3.65 -1.67 0.80
N LYS A 62 4.73 -1.03 0.36
CA LYS A 62 4.80 -0.36 -0.94
C LYS A 62 4.85 -1.33 -2.12
N ALA A 63 5.38 -2.54 -1.94
CA ALA A 63 5.27 -3.59 -2.94
C ALA A 63 3.81 -4.06 -3.08
N GLY A 64 3.11 -4.27 -1.96
CA GLY A 64 1.68 -4.60 -1.97
C GLY A 64 0.84 -3.52 -2.66
N ALA A 65 1.09 -2.24 -2.36
CA ALA A 65 0.40 -1.12 -3.00
C ALA A 65 0.65 -1.03 -4.52
N LEU A 66 1.81 -1.50 -5.02
CA LEU A 66 2.13 -1.57 -6.45
C LEU A 66 1.38 -2.70 -7.16
N THR A 67 1.22 -3.86 -6.52
CA THR A 67 0.54 -5.03 -7.12
C THR A 67 -0.98 -4.88 -7.16
N HIS A 68 -1.59 -4.09 -6.28
CA HIS A 68 -3.03 -3.86 -6.28
C HIS A 68 -3.49 -2.95 -7.44
N ARG A 69 -3.92 -3.57 -8.54
CA ARG A 69 -4.64 -2.91 -9.65
C ARG A 69 -6.15 -2.99 -9.39
N LEU A 70 -6.85 -1.85 -9.40
CA LEU A 70 -8.29 -1.75 -9.11
C LEU A 70 -9.17 -1.46 -10.33
N ALA A 71 -8.57 -1.35 -11.51
CA ALA A 71 -9.26 -1.21 -12.78
C ALA A 71 -8.68 -2.22 -13.77
N GLY A 72 -9.55 -2.92 -14.52
CA GLY A 72 -9.20 -3.94 -15.52
C GLY A 72 -7.97 -3.60 -16.36
#